data_AF-A0A165YD67-F1
#
_entry.id   AF-A0A165YD67-F1
#
_cell.length_a   1.000
_cell.length_b   1.000
_cell.length_c   1.000
_cell.angle_alpha   90.00
_cell.angle_beta   90.00
_cell.angle_gamma   90.00
#
_symmetry.space_group_name_H-M   'P 1'
#
loop_
_entity.id
_entity.type
_entity.pdbx_description
1 polymer ?
#
loop_
_entity_poly.entity_id
_entity_poly.type
_entity_poly.pdbx_seq_one_letter_code
_entity_poly.pdbx_strand_id
1 'polypeptide(L)'
;MFKLVRMLKLRDLELFRIDNQDNETICMLLILDYRRPSVLDDFPILKEIEDENSFEGAENYIHTVIISEEKLEENIVGRIIEVIEGLVEHKPNCDNNYSFYISKFPDHFEAGAHLIEYIKPILNKMNFGIDLTYITDKHFNYLTQE
;
A
#
# COMPACT_ATOMS: atom_id res chain seq x y z
N MET A 1 -1.84 -16.78 -12.62
CA MET A 1 -1.04 -16.57 -11.39
C MET A 1 -0.46 -15.18 -11.43
N PHE A 2 -0.56 -14.41 -10.35
CA PHE A 2 0.06 -13.09 -10.28
C PHE A 2 1.53 -13.22 -9.87
N LYS A 3 2.37 -12.35 -10.42
CA LYS A 3 3.75 -12.18 -9.98
C LYS A 3 3.83 -10.94 -9.11
N LEU A 4 4.29 -11.12 -7.88
CA LEU A 4 4.52 -10.04 -6.94
C LEU A 4 5.99 -9.63 -7.00
N VAL A 5 6.27 -8.38 -7.37
CA VAL A 5 7.61 -7.80 -7.46
C VAL A 5 7.75 -6.73 -6.39
N ARG A 6 8.70 -6.90 -5.45
CA ARG A 6 9.00 -5.88 -4.43
C ARG A 6 9.82 -4.76 -5.07
N MET A 7 9.33 -3.53 -4.96
CA MET A 7 9.93 -2.34 -5.58
C MET A 7 10.64 -1.46 -4.56
N LEU A 8 10.08 -1.33 -3.36
CA LEU A 8 10.63 -0.55 -2.25
C LEU A 8 10.28 -1.24 -0.93
N LYS A 9 11.24 -1.29 -0.01
CA LYS A 9 10.99 -1.75 1.37
C LYS A 9 11.71 -0.85 2.36
N LEU A 10 10.90 -0.19 3.17
CA LEU A 10 11.30 0.60 4.31
C LEU A 10 10.67 0.03 5.57
N ARG A 11 11.03 0.61 6.71
CA ARG A 11 10.48 0.27 8.01
C ARG A 11 8.95 0.32 8.05
N ASP A 12 8.35 1.36 7.44
CA ASP A 12 6.94 1.74 7.64
C ASP A 12 6.15 1.74 6.33
N LEU A 13 6.81 1.34 5.23
CA LEU A 13 6.28 1.44 3.88
C LEU A 13 6.87 0.35 2.99
N GLU A 14 6.02 -0.37 2.26
CA GLU A 14 6.43 -1.27 1.19
C GLU A 14 5.68 -0.95 -0.11
N LEU A 15 6.38 -0.98 -1.24
CA LEU A 15 5.77 -0.88 -2.57
C LEU A 15 5.98 -2.19 -3.31
N PHE A 16 4.90 -2.78 -3.80
CA PHE A 16 4.92 -3.92 -4.69
C PHE A 16 4.28 -3.59 -6.02
N ARG A 17 4.77 -4.25 -7.07
CA ARG A 17 4.13 -4.30 -8.39
C ARG A 17 3.53 -5.68 -8.59
N ILE A 18 2.31 -5.74 -9.12
CA ILE A 18 1.60 -6.97 -9.45
C ILE A 18 1.53 -7.08 -10.97
N ASP A 19 2.16 -8.12 -11.51
CA ASP A 19 2.14 -8.43 -12.94
C ASP A 19 1.26 -9.65 -13.23
N ASN A 20 0.63 -9.67 -14.41
CA ASN A 20 -0.08 -10.83 -14.94
C ASN A 20 0.90 -11.87 -15.52
N GLN A 21 0.38 -12.93 -16.13
CA GLN A 21 1.21 -14.00 -16.71
C GLN A 21 2.02 -13.55 -17.94
N ASP A 22 1.59 -12.47 -18.60
CA ASP A 22 2.22 -11.87 -19.76
C ASP A 22 3.25 -10.78 -19.37
N ASN A 23 3.51 -10.61 -18.07
CA ASN A 23 4.35 -9.56 -17.48
C ASN A 23 3.81 -8.13 -17.67
N GLU A 24 2.52 -7.97 -17.91
CA GLU A 24 1.87 -6.67 -17.88
C GLU A 24 1.50 -6.31 -16.45
N THR A 25 1.80 -5.08 -16.05
CA THR A 25 1.47 -4.57 -14.72
C THR A 25 -0.02 -4.32 -14.60
N ILE A 26 -0.66 -5.01 -13.65
CA ILE A 26 -2.07 -4.85 -13.31
C ILE A 26 -2.24 -3.66 -12.35
N CYS A 27 -1.43 -3.64 -11.29
CA CYS A 27 -1.47 -2.62 -10.26
C CYS A 27 -0.16 -2.56 -9.47
N MET A 28 -0.04 -1.54 -8.63
CA MET A 28 0.91 -1.50 -7.53
C MET A 28 0.18 -1.51 -6.19
N LEU A 29 0.79 -2.15 -5.19
CA LEU A 29 0.34 -2.12 -3.81
C LEU A 29 1.31 -1.27 -3.01
N LEU A 30 0.83 -0.14 -2.50
CA LEU A 30 1.56 0.68 -1.55
C LEU A 30 1.01 0.40 -0.15
N ILE A 31 1.77 -0.37 0.64
CA ILE A 31 1.42 -0.74 2.00
C ILE A 31 2.02 0.29 2.96
N LEU A 32 1.18 0.88 3.80
CA LEU A 32 1.51 1.94 4.74
C LEU A 32 1.25 1.45 6.17
N ASP A 33 2.29 1.38 6.99
CA ASP A 33 2.22 1.04 8.41
C ASP A 33 2.18 2.34 9.24
N TYR A 34 1.00 2.70 9.76
CA TYR A 34 0.80 3.98 10.47
C TYR A 34 1.35 3.98 11.89
N ARG A 35 1.61 2.80 12.48
CA ARG A 35 2.20 2.67 13.83
C ARG A 35 1.48 3.43 14.91
N ARG A 36 0.16 3.43 14.81
CA ARG A 36 -0.75 3.94 15.81
C ARG A 36 -1.98 3.03 15.87
N PRO A 37 -2.73 3.10 16.98
CA PRO A 37 -4.03 2.48 17.03
C PRO A 37 -4.92 2.96 15.88
N SER A 38 -5.75 2.05 15.37
CA SER A 38 -6.77 2.40 14.40
C SER A 38 -7.85 3.28 15.05
N VAL A 39 -8.50 4.09 14.24
CA VAL A 39 -9.65 4.93 14.63
C VAL A 39 -10.80 4.70 13.65
N LEU A 40 -12.03 5.01 14.05
CA LEU A 40 -13.21 4.81 13.18
C LEU A 40 -13.07 5.53 11.82
N ASP A 41 -12.37 6.67 11.80
CA ASP A 41 -12.07 7.41 10.57
C ASP A 41 -11.26 6.63 9.54
N ASP A 42 -10.49 5.63 9.98
CA ASP A 42 -9.77 4.71 9.11
C ASP A 42 -10.72 3.79 8.35
N PHE A 43 -11.95 3.58 8.84
CA PHE A 43 -12.95 2.68 8.27
C PHE A 43 -14.23 3.40 7.83
N PRO A 44 -14.22 4.09 6.67
CA PRO A 44 -15.38 4.83 6.19
C PRO A 44 -16.69 4.03 6.12
N ILE A 45 -16.62 2.72 5.85
CA ILE A 45 -17.79 1.84 5.78
C ILE A 45 -18.47 1.62 7.13
N LEU A 46 -17.75 1.82 8.24
CA LEU A 46 -18.25 1.61 9.60
C LEU A 46 -18.86 2.88 10.20
N LYS A 47 -18.65 4.07 9.63
CA LYS A 47 -19.10 5.35 10.21
C LYS A 47 -20.62 5.48 10.40
N GLU A 48 -21.41 4.70 9.66
CA GLU A 48 -22.88 4.68 9.79
C GLU A 48 -23.39 3.47 10.59
N ILE A 49 -22.48 2.61 11.04
CA ILE A 49 -22.77 1.33 11.71
C ILE A 49 -22.31 1.37 13.16
N GLU A 50 -21.16 1.99 13.42
CA GLU A 50 -20.52 2.09 14.72
C GLU A 50 -20.39 3.53 15.20
N ASP A 51 -20.43 3.72 16.51
CA ASP A 51 -20.19 5.01 17.16
C ASP A 51 -18.72 5.13 17.57
N GLU A 52 -18.14 6.32 17.42
CA GLU A 52 -16.73 6.59 17.77
C GLU A 52 -16.38 6.22 19.22
N ASN A 53 -17.33 6.34 20.17
CA ASN A 53 -17.11 6.01 21.57
C ASN A 53 -17.12 4.49 21.84
N SER A 54 -17.56 3.70 20.87
CA SER A 54 -17.65 2.24 20.94
C SER A 54 -16.66 1.50 20.06
N PHE A 55 -15.98 2.22 19.16
CA PHE A 55 -14.98 1.63 18.27
C PHE A 55 -13.75 1.20 19.09
N GLU A 56 -13.51 -0.11 19.17
CA GLU A 56 -12.33 -0.68 19.78
C GLU A 56 -11.28 -0.96 18.70
N GLY A 57 -10.41 0.02 18.44
CA GLY A 57 -9.34 -0.11 17.46
C GLY A 57 -8.22 -1.03 17.92
N ALA A 58 -7.61 -1.75 16.97
CA ALA A 58 -6.39 -2.50 17.20
C ALA A 58 -5.20 -1.58 17.56
N GLU A 59 -4.13 -2.15 18.13
CA GLU A 59 -2.91 -1.39 18.50
C GLU A 59 -2.16 -0.79 17.31
N ASN A 60 -2.29 -1.39 16.13
CA ASN A 60 -1.70 -0.90 14.90
C ASN A 60 -2.72 -0.82 13.76
N TYR A 61 -2.46 0.08 12.81
CA TYR A 61 -3.22 0.24 11.59
C TYR A 61 -2.32 0.18 10.35
N ILE A 62 -2.65 -0.72 9.43
CA ILE A 62 -2.00 -0.84 8.13
C ILE A 62 -3.01 -0.56 7.01
N HIS A 63 -2.67 0.37 6.12
CA HIS A 63 -3.49 0.68 4.95
C HIS A 63 -2.78 0.25 3.68
N THR A 64 -3.48 -0.42 2.77
CA THR A 64 -2.97 -0.71 1.43
C THR A 64 -3.64 0.17 0.38
N VAL A 65 -2.86 0.98 -0.32
CA VAL A 65 -3.33 1.71 -1.51
C VAL A 65 -3.11 0.84 -2.75
N ILE A 66 -4.19 0.45 -3.42
CA ILE A 66 -4.18 -0.24 -4.71
C ILE A 66 -4.13 0.82 -5.81
N ILE A 67 -3.01 0.88 -6.51
CA ILE A 67 -2.73 1.87 -7.55
C ILE A 67 -2.88 1.22 -8.93
N SER A 68 -3.76 1.74 -9.77
CA SER A 68 -3.99 1.23 -11.13
C SER A 68 -4.25 2.37 -12.11
N GLU A 69 -4.01 2.16 -13.40
CA GLU A 69 -4.28 3.20 -14.42
C GLU A 69 -5.77 3.36 -14.71
N GLU A 70 -6.55 2.32 -14.41
CA GLU A 70 -8.00 2.28 -14.62
C GLU A 70 -8.71 1.52 -13.50
N LYS A 71 -10.05 1.55 -13.52
CA LYS A 71 -10.86 0.76 -12.59
C LYS A 71 -10.70 -0.73 -12.91
N LEU A 72 -10.27 -1.50 -11.92
CA LEU A 72 -10.10 -2.95 -12.04
C LEU A 72 -11.45 -3.67 -12.03
N GLU A 73 -11.54 -4.78 -12.76
CA GLU A 73 -12.68 -5.69 -12.73
C GLU A 73 -12.81 -6.39 -11.36
N GLU A 74 -14.03 -6.72 -10.94
CA GLU A 74 -14.32 -7.28 -9.61
C GLU A 74 -13.60 -8.60 -9.32
N ASN A 75 -13.48 -9.47 -10.33
CA ASN A 75 -12.73 -10.72 -10.25
C ASN A 75 -11.23 -10.49 -10.02
N ILE A 76 -10.65 -9.43 -10.60
CA ILE A 76 -9.25 -9.04 -10.39
C ILE A 76 -9.08 -8.45 -9.00
N VAL A 77 -10.01 -7.59 -8.57
CA VAL A 77 -10.03 -7.00 -7.23
C VAL A 77 -10.06 -8.08 -6.15
N GLY A 78 -10.94 -9.07 -6.25
CA GLY A 78 -11.01 -10.17 -5.28
C GLY A 78 -9.68 -10.90 -5.13
N ARG A 79 -9.00 -11.18 -6.25
CA ARG A 79 -7.68 -11.81 -6.24
C ARG A 79 -6.56 -10.92 -5.71
N ILE A 80 -6.67 -9.60 -5.84
CA ILE A 80 -5.71 -8.65 -5.24
C ILE A 80 -5.92 -8.59 -3.73
N ILE A 81 -7.18 -8.60 -3.27
CA ILE A 81 -7.50 -8.63 -1.84
C ILE A 81 -6.91 -9.87 -1.18
N GLU A 82 -7.03 -11.06 -1.78
CA GLU A 82 -6.38 -12.29 -1.29
C GLU A 82 -4.85 -12.14 -1.15
N VAL A 83 -4.21 -11.39 -2.08
CA VAL A 83 -2.76 -11.10 -1.99
C VAL A 83 -2.46 -10.15 -0.82
N ILE A 84 -3.29 -9.12 -0.61
CA ILE A 84 -3.13 -8.18 0.50
C ILE A 84 -3.29 -8.91 1.83
N GLU A 85 -4.35 -9.71 1.99
CA GLU A 85 -4.60 -10.55 3.17
C GLU A 85 -3.38 -11.40 3.50
N GLY A 86 -2.82 -12.10 2.51
CA GLY A 86 -1.60 -12.89 2.69
C GLY A 86 -0.36 -12.11 3.12
N LEU A 87 -0.32 -10.78 2.92
CA LEU A 87 0.79 -9.92 3.34
C LEU A 87 0.61 -9.34 4.76
N VAL A 88 -0.64 -9.04 5.18
CA VAL A 88 -0.89 -8.24 6.39
C VAL A 88 -1.82 -8.90 7.42
N GLU A 89 -2.68 -9.84 7.04
CA GLU A 89 -3.76 -10.37 7.92
C GLU A 89 -3.20 -11.12 9.15
N HIS A 90 -2.03 -11.73 9.04
CA HIS A 90 -1.42 -12.48 10.14
C HIS A 90 -0.73 -11.63 11.21
N LYS A 91 -0.81 -10.30 11.12
CA LYS A 91 -0.21 -9.40 12.11
C LYS A 91 -1.05 -9.41 13.40
N PRO A 92 -0.46 -9.68 14.57
CA PRO A 92 -1.19 -9.68 15.82
C PRO A 92 -1.65 -8.25 16.16
N ASN A 93 -2.88 -8.11 16.64
CA ASN A 93 -3.47 -6.84 17.07
C ASN A 93 -3.26 -5.71 16.06
N CYS A 94 -3.61 -5.98 14.81
CA CYS A 94 -3.46 -5.05 13.71
C CYS A 94 -4.74 -5.01 12.88
N ASP A 95 -5.26 -3.81 12.74
CA ASP A 95 -6.35 -3.49 11.84
C ASP A 95 -5.78 -3.18 10.46
N ASN A 96 -6.50 -3.61 9.42
CA ASN A 96 -6.10 -3.33 8.05
C ASN A 96 -7.30 -3.11 7.13
N ASN A 97 -7.07 -2.32 6.09
CA ASN A 97 -8.02 -2.10 5.01
C ASN A 97 -7.28 -1.65 3.74
N TYR A 98 -8.03 -1.29 2.71
CA TYR A 98 -7.48 -0.84 1.44
C TYR A 98 -8.30 0.29 0.81
N SER A 99 -7.67 1.04 -0.10
CA SER A 99 -8.32 2.02 -0.96
C SER A 99 -7.78 1.94 -2.38
N PHE A 100 -8.51 2.54 -3.34
CA PHE A 100 -8.07 2.63 -4.73
C PHE A 100 -7.54 4.02 -5.07
N TYR A 101 -6.46 4.06 -5.84
CA TYR A 101 -5.87 5.29 -6.36
C TYR A 101 -5.62 5.14 -7.86
N ILE A 102 -6.44 5.82 -8.67
CA ILE A 102 -6.27 5.80 -10.13
C ILE A 102 -5.15 6.77 -10.53
N SER A 103 -4.10 6.25 -11.15
CA SER A 103 -2.96 7.03 -11.61
C SER A 103 -2.22 6.32 -12.72
N LYS A 104 -1.69 7.09 -13.68
CA LYS A 104 -0.75 6.56 -14.65
C LYS A 104 0.46 5.97 -13.91
N PHE A 105 0.96 4.84 -14.39
CA PHE A 105 2.19 4.26 -13.86
C PHE A 105 3.42 5.11 -14.23
N PRO A 106 4.54 5.00 -13.48
CA PRO A 106 5.78 5.65 -13.87
C PRO A 106 6.27 5.09 -15.22
N ASP A 107 6.88 5.95 -16.03
CA ASP A 107 7.42 5.55 -17.35
C ASP A 107 8.57 4.52 -17.22
N HIS A 108 9.15 4.40 -16.03
CA HIS A 108 10.16 3.40 -15.66
C HIS A 108 9.69 2.62 -14.44
N PHE A 109 9.70 1.29 -14.54
CA PHE A 109 9.36 0.37 -13.45
C PHE A 109 10.58 -0.35 -12.86
N GLU A 110 11.77 0.20 -13.05
CA GLU A 110 12.96 -0.30 -12.36
C GLU A 110 12.94 0.17 -10.91
N ALA A 111 13.55 -0.57 -9.99
CA ALA A 111 13.67 -0.11 -8.61
C ALA A 111 14.67 1.06 -8.55
N GLY A 112 14.28 2.19 -7.97
CA GLY A 112 15.14 3.37 -7.88
C GLY A 112 14.46 4.56 -7.20
N ALA A 113 15.23 5.62 -6.96
CA ALA A 113 14.77 6.80 -6.22
C ALA A 113 13.61 7.54 -6.92
N HIS A 114 13.46 7.37 -8.24
CA HIS A 114 12.31 7.92 -8.99
C HIS A 114 10.95 7.39 -8.47
N LEU A 115 10.92 6.19 -7.86
CA LEU A 115 9.71 5.65 -7.24
C LEU A 115 9.26 6.50 -6.05
N ILE A 116 10.18 7.14 -5.35
CA ILE A 116 9.87 8.03 -4.21
C ILE A 116 9.09 9.25 -4.70
N GLU A 117 9.52 9.87 -5.79
CA GLU A 117 8.80 10.99 -6.40
C GLU A 117 7.42 10.57 -6.91
N TYR A 118 7.31 9.35 -7.45
CA TYR A 118 6.03 8.80 -7.90
C TYR A 118 5.02 8.62 -6.76
N ILE A 119 5.44 8.06 -5.61
CA ILE A 119 4.51 7.77 -4.50
C ILE A 119 4.23 8.98 -3.60
N LYS A 120 5.09 10.01 -3.60
CA LYS A 120 4.94 11.22 -2.78
C LYS A 120 3.55 11.88 -2.84
N PRO A 121 2.93 12.14 -4.01
CA PRO A 121 1.57 12.69 -4.05
C PRO A 121 0.52 11.75 -3.42
N ILE A 122 0.73 10.43 -3.50
CA ILE A 122 -0.15 9.42 -2.90
C ILE A 122 -0.03 9.49 -1.37
N LEU A 123 1.20 9.51 -0.85
CA LEU A 123 1.47 9.64 0.59
C LEU A 123 0.83 10.90 1.18
N ASN A 124 0.95 12.03 0.49
CA ASN A 124 0.31 13.29 0.89
C ASN A 124 -1.21 13.15 0.96
N LYS A 125 -1.84 12.51 -0.04
CA LYS A 125 -3.30 12.30 -0.04
C LYS A 125 -3.76 11.39 1.09
N MET A 126 -2.93 10.42 1.48
CA MET A 126 -3.19 9.52 2.59
C MET A 126 -2.85 10.13 3.97
N ASN A 127 -2.38 11.39 4.01
CA ASN A 127 -1.87 12.02 5.23
C ASN A 127 -0.77 11.19 5.92
N PHE A 128 0.05 10.48 5.14
CA PHE A 128 1.13 9.64 5.64
C PHE A 128 2.45 10.44 5.67
N GLY A 129 2.76 11.02 6.83
CA GLY A 129 3.93 11.87 7.02
C GLY A 129 5.22 11.09 7.19
N ILE A 130 6.00 10.93 6.12
CA ILE A 130 7.32 10.30 6.13
C ILE A 130 8.33 11.13 5.34
N ASP A 131 9.54 11.30 5.89
CA ASP A 131 10.66 11.90 5.17
C ASP A 131 11.40 10.82 4.38
N LEU A 132 11.40 10.92 3.06
CA LEU A 132 12.08 10.00 2.15
C LEU A 132 13.24 10.66 1.39
N THR A 133 13.62 11.88 1.77
CA THR A 133 14.64 12.67 1.06
C THR A 133 16.05 12.08 1.17
N TYR A 134 16.29 11.22 2.15
CA TYR A 134 17.57 10.51 2.33
C TYR A 134 17.73 9.30 1.39
N ILE A 135 16.64 8.82 0.78
CA ILE A 135 16.66 7.66 -0.10
C ILE A 135 17.29 8.02 -1.44
N THR A 136 18.36 7.33 -1.77
CA THR A 136 19.08 7.45 -3.05
C THR A 136 19.17 6.12 -3.76
N ASP A 137 19.50 6.12 -5.05
CA ASP A 137 19.64 4.88 -5.86
C ASP A 137 20.59 3.84 -5.26
N LYS A 138 21.60 4.27 -4.49
CA LYS A 138 22.53 3.34 -3.82
C LYS A 138 21.83 2.41 -2.82
N HIS A 139 20.74 2.86 -2.19
CA HIS A 139 19.99 2.07 -1.22
C HIS A 139 19.22 0.91 -1.89
N PHE A 140 18.95 1.01 -3.19
CA PHE A 140 18.27 -0.04 -3.96
C PHE A 140 19.17 -1.24 -4.29
N ASN A 141 20.47 -1.17 -3.95
CA ASN A 141 21.36 -2.34 -4.00
C ASN A 141 21.10 -3.35 -2.86
N TYR A 142 20.30 -2.97 -1.86
CA TYR A 142 20.03 -3.76 -0.66
C TYR A 142 18.56 -4.20 -0.60
N LEU A 143 18.26 -5.21 0.24
CA LEU A 143 16.90 -5.71 0.43
C LEU A 143 15.95 -4.67 1.06
N THR A 144 16.50 -3.75 1.83
CA THR A 144 15.81 -2.66 2.52
C THR A 144 16.52 -1.35 2.17
N GLN A 145 15.75 -0.28 1.97
CA GLN A 145 16.29 1.05 1.63
C GLN A 145 16.47 1.91 2.90
N GLU A 146 17.03 1.33 3.97
CA GLU A 146 17.35 2.04 5.22
C GLU A 146 18.78 2.57 5.25
#